data_AF-A0A182RKS2-F1
#
_entry.id   AF-A0A182RKS2-F1
#
_cell.length_a   1.000
_cell.length_b   1.000
_cell.length_c   1.000
_cell.angle_alpha   90.00
_cell.angle_beta   90.00
_cell.angle_gamma   90.00
#
_symmetry.space_group_name_H-M   'P 1'
#
loop_
_entity.id
_entity.type
_entity.pdbx_description
1 polymer ?
#
loop_
_entity_poly.entity_id
_entity_poly.type
_entity_poly.pdbx_seq_one_letter_code
_entity_poly.pdbx_strand_id
1 'polypeptide(L)'
;MPQEGVMYDITYDSSFIQAILAGDFRKVWLMIISVPTLLINDMSHPRVYNARGETALHIAARVGSVEICTCILEAVSSTMFVASYQGHQTPMTYAMSEKLLDLYLNSPERHNYDTPLHLAAQCGWSCIVRLLVSYPQCEIKRNKWGLLPQDIVCVRATRANGTRAIRATITGMIEDSYFVPLIRTESDLEPPHIGEPFTRRNPPGLMDRTGDKLAPRQRITAFAGPMTHAQAVQFRKMWQKPPRLIIIATKKQNTPTGSWYTDHNQSYVCSISCKIFDKTNMTESAGYVMRDFRKSNLTTGMERLGRQIARGVNVQWREYWPFLRVYCDLAEPFGLQLFEMYLAERVRTTEGELSTNSIAIGGDIRSAENVYALFAIKHVEVDGSIYPYVNLWKHSIQYLLSMA
;
A
#
# COMPACT_ATOMS: atom_id res chain seq x y z
N MET A 1 18.72 -39.68 -43.38
CA MET A 1 18.05 -40.02 -42.11
C MET A 1 18.31 -38.90 -41.09
N PRO A 2 17.32 -38.03 -40.83
CA PRO A 2 17.23 -37.30 -39.57
C PRO A 2 15.77 -37.35 -39.07
N GLN A 3 15.37 -38.39 -38.36
CA GLN A 3 14.00 -38.47 -37.81
C GLN A 3 13.93 -38.97 -36.36
N GLU A 4 14.99 -39.53 -35.78
CA GLU A 4 14.93 -40.04 -34.40
C GLU A 4 15.03 -38.93 -33.35
N GLY A 5 15.91 -37.93 -33.52
CA GLY A 5 16.07 -36.84 -32.53
C GLY A 5 14.84 -35.94 -32.36
N VAL A 6 14.08 -35.71 -33.44
CA VAL A 6 12.87 -34.85 -33.40
C VAL A 6 11.67 -35.59 -32.80
N MET A 7 11.57 -36.91 -32.99
CA MET A 7 10.49 -37.71 -32.41
C MET A 7 10.63 -37.91 -30.89
N TYR A 8 11.85 -37.99 -30.37
CA TYR A 8 12.09 -38.05 -28.92
C TYR A 8 11.72 -36.74 -28.20
N ASP A 9 12.01 -35.58 -28.78
CA ASP A 9 11.65 -34.28 -28.17
C ASP A 9 10.13 -34.07 -28.07
N ILE A 10 9.37 -34.52 -29.08
CA ILE A 10 7.90 -34.37 -29.12
C ILE A 10 7.21 -35.23 -28.03
N THR A 11 7.73 -36.42 -27.73
CA THR A 11 7.16 -37.31 -26.70
C THR A 11 7.44 -36.81 -25.29
N TYR A 12 8.63 -36.26 -25.02
CA TYR A 12 8.95 -35.66 -23.72
C TYR A 12 8.14 -34.38 -23.46
N ASP A 13 8.00 -33.50 -24.46
CA ASP A 13 7.17 -32.30 -24.36
C ASP A 13 5.71 -32.65 -24.07
N SER A 14 5.16 -33.64 -24.79
CA SER A 14 3.78 -34.09 -24.59
C SER A 14 3.56 -34.71 -23.22
N SER A 15 4.51 -35.54 -22.75
CA SER A 15 4.47 -36.15 -21.41
C SER A 15 4.57 -35.11 -20.29
N PHE A 16 5.39 -34.08 -20.48
CA PHE A 16 5.56 -32.98 -19.54
C PHE A 16 4.28 -32.15 -19.40
N ILE A 17 3.70 -31.72 -20.52
CA ILE A 17 2.43 -30.98 -20.52
C ILE A 17 1.32 -31.83 -19.89
N GLN A 18 1.23 -33.12 -20.23
CA GLN A 18 0.25 -34.02 -19.61
C GLN A 18 0.42 -34.13 -18.10
N ALA A 19 1.66 -34.18 -17.60
CA ALA A 19 1.93 -34.21 -16.17
C ALA A 19 1.47 -32.91 -15.47
N ILE A 20 1.68 -31.75 -16.10
CA ILE A 20 1.20 -30.45 -15.58
C ILE A 20 -0.34 -30.40 -15.59
N LEU A 21 -0.97 -30.84 -16.68
CA LEU A 21 -2.44 -30.86 -16.80
C LEU A 21 -3.09 -31.82 -15.80
N ALA A 22 -2.43 -32.93 -15.47
CA ALA A 22 -2.85 -33.87 -14.45
C ALA A 22 -2.59 -33.37 -13.01
N GLY A 23 -1.79 -32.30 -12.83
CA GLY A 23 -1.38 -31.81 -11.53
C GLY A 23 -0.39 -32.73 -10.80
N ASP A 24 0.32 -33.61 -11.51
CA ASP A 24 1.29 -34.52 -10.92
C ASP A 24 2.61 -33.82 -10.62
N PHE A 25 2.67 -33.20 -9.44
CA PHE A 25 3.84 -32.48 -8.95
C PHE A 25 5.13 -33.31 -9.00
N ARG A 26 5.08 -34.58 -8.57
CA ARG A 26 6.29 -35.42 -8.46
C ARG A 26 6.91 -35.67 -9.82
N LYS A 27 6.07 -36.03 -10.81
CA LYS A 27 6.54 -36.26 -12.17
C LYS A 27 7.09 -34.98 -12.80
N VAL A 28 6.41 -33.85 -12.62
CA VAL A 28 6.87 -32.54 -13.14
C VAL A 28 8.21 -32.14 -12.52
N TRP A 29 8.36 -32.26 -11.20
CA TRP A 29 9.60 -31.92 -10.50
C TRP A 29 10.78 -32.76 -10.97
N LEU A 30 10.60 -34.08 -11.11
CA LEU A 30 11.64 -34.99 -11.63
C LEU A 30 12.05 -34.62 -13.06
N MET A 31 11.07 -34.34 -13.92
CA MET A 31 11.32 -33.97 -15.31
C MET A 31 12.11 -32.66 -15.41
N ILE A 32 11.74 -31.63 -14.64
CA ILE A 32 12.45 -30.34 -14.60
C ILE A 32 13.93 -30.54 -14.22
N ILE A 33 14.20 -31.29 -13.15
CA ILE A 33 15.57 -31.50 -12.67
C ILE A 33 16.39 -32.31 -13.68
N SER A 34 15.79 -33.35 -14.28
CA SER A 34 16.49 -34.22 -15.22
C SER A 34 16.77 -33.55 -16.57
N VAL A 35 15.87 -32.67 -17.03
CA VAL A 35 15.91 -32.06 -18.37
C VAL A 35 15.62 -30.56 -18.28
N PRO A 36 16.65 -29.71 -18.05
CA PRO A 36 16.48 -28.26 -17.96
C PRO A 36 15.97 -27.59 -19.24
N THR A 37 16.16 -28.23 -20.40
CA THR A 37 15.71 -27.74 -21.72
C THR A 37 14.19 -27.71 -21.87
N LEU A 38 13.46 -28.36 -20.96
CA LEU A 38 12.01 -28.23 -20.86
C LEU A 38 11.63 -26.79 -20.46
N LEU A 39 12.34 -26.17 -19.52
CA LEU A 39 12.00 -24.81 -19.10
C LEU A 39 12.69 -23.74 -19.95
N ILE A 40 13.92 -24.00 -20.41
CA ILE A 40 14.76 -23.02 -21.10
C ILE A 40 15.00 -23.50 -22.53
N ASN A 41 14.76 -22.65 -23.52
CA ASN A 41 15.09 -22.94 -24.91
C ASN A 41 16.58 -22.65 -25.22
N ASP A 42 17.06 -23.13 -26.36
CA ASP A 42 18.44 -22.92 -26.85
C ASP A 42 18.87 -21.44 -26.86
N MET A 43 17.89 -20.54 -27.04
CA MET A 43 18.07 -19.10 -27.05
C MET A 43 18.04 -18.47 -25.66
N SER A 44 18.05 -19.22 -24.56
CA SER A 44 18.05 -18.67 -23.21
C SER A 44 16.76 -17.87 -22.89
N HIS A 45 15.61 -18.37 -23.36
CA HIS A 45 14.27 -17.82 -23.12
C HIS A 45 13.30 -18.92 -22.68
N PRO A 46 12.14 -18.57 -22.07
CA PRO A 46 11.10 -19.53 -21.74
C PRO A 46 10.65 -20.36 -22.96
N ARG A 47 10.57 -21.68 -22.80
CA ARG A 47 10.03 -22.56 -23.85
C ARG A 47 8.50 -22.40 -23.94
N VAL A 48 8.02 -22.38 -25.18
CA VAL A 48 6.59 -22.32 -25.53
C VAL A 48 6.14 -23.71 -25.96
N TYR A 49 5.00 -24.15 -25.45
CA TYR A 49 4.57 -25.55 -25.56
C TYR A 49 3.37 -25.79 -26.47
N ASN A 50 2.62 -24.74 -26.83
CA ASN A 50 1.41 -24.90 -27.63
C ASN A 50 1.22 -23.79 -28.66
N ALA A 51 0.27 -24.01 -29.57
CA ALA A 51 -0.10 -23.05 -30.60
C ALA A 51 -0.59 -21.70 -30.04
N ARG A 52 -1.02 -21.67 -28.76
CA ARG A 52 -1.42 -20.46 -28.05
C ARG A 52 -0.26 -19.62 -27.54
N GLY A 53 0.97 -20.11 -27.61
CA GLY A 53 2.11 -19.39 -27.04
C GLY A 53 2.23 -19.54 -25.53
N GLU A 54 1.54 -20.48 -24.90
CA GLU A 54 1.60 -20.70 -23.44
C GLU A 54 2.96 -21.33 -23.06
N THR A 55 3.60 -20.76 -22.05
CA THR A 55 4.75 -21.37 -21.35
C THR A 55 4.25 -22.38 -20.31
N ALA A 56 5.18 -23.17 -19.73
CA ALA A 56 4.84 -24.11 -18.65
C ALA A 56 4.07 -23.43 -17.50
N LEU A 57 4.43 -22.19 -17.15
CA LEU A 57 3.77 -21.43 -16.09
C LEU A 57 2.34 -21.00 -16.46
N HIS A 58 2.08 -20.64 -17.72
CA HIS A 58 0.72 -20.33 -18.17
C HIS A 58 -0.20 -21.54 -18.04
N ILE A 59 0.29 -22.73 -18.41
CA ILE A 59 -0.46 -23.99 -18.31
C ILE A 59 -0.71 -24.31 -16.84
N ALA A 60 0.31 -24.25 -15.98
CA ALA A 60 0.17 -24.50 -14.54
C ALA A 60 -0.79 -23.50 -13.87
N ALA A 61 -0.71 -22.21 -14.20
CA ALA A 61 -1.59 -21.17 -13.70
C ALA A 61 -3.05 -21.37 -14.14
N ARG A 62 -3.28 -21.92 -15.33
CA ARG A 62 -4.61 -22.27 -15.84
C ARG A 62 -5.19 -23.49 -15.10
N VAL A 63 -4.37 -24.52 -14.87
CA VAL A 63 -4.77 -25.74 -14.16
C VAL A 63 -5.09 -25.46 -12.69
N GLY A 64 -4.34 -24.57 -12.04
CA GLY A 64 -4.54 -24.22 -10.64
C GLY A 64 -3.59 -24.91 -9.65
N SER A 65 -2.55 -25.57 -10.15
CA SER A 65 -1.56 -26.25 -9.29
C SER A 65 -0.54 -25.26 -8.76
N VAL A 66 -0.69 -24.86 -7.49
CA VAL A 66 0.21 -23.90 -6.82
C VAL A 66 1.61 -24.46 -6.73
N GLU A 67 1.74 -25.74 -6.38
CA GLU A 67 3.00 -26.47 -6.15
C GLU A 67 3.83 -26.56 -7.43
N ILE A 68 3.17 -26.72 -8.57
CA ILE A 68 3.85 -26.74 -9.87
C ILE A 68 4.29 -25.32 -10.25
N CYS A 69 3.46 -24.30 -9.99
CA CYS A 69 3.85 -22.90 -10.22
C CYS A 69 5.06 -22.50 -9.36
N THR A 70 5.07 -22.85 -8.07
CA THR A 70 6.21 -22.59 -7.17
C THR A 70 7.45 -23.31 -7.67
N CYS A 71 7.34 -24.59 -8.02
CA CYS A 71 8.47 -25.38 -8.52
C CYS A 71 9.08 -24.77 -9.79
N ILE A 72 8.26 -24.33 -10.75
CA ILE A 72 8.76 -23.70 -11.98
C ILE A 72 9.46 -22.38 -11.65
N LEU A 73 8.86 -21.53 -10.81
CA LEU A 73 9.44 -20.24 -10.44
C LEU A 73 10.74 -20.40 -9.63
N GLU A 74 10.81 -21.35 -8.71
CA GLU A 74 12.01 -21.68 -7.93
C GLU A 74 13.12 -22.25 -8.83
N ALA A 75 12.78 -23.14 -9.76
CA ALA A 75 13.74 -23.67 -10.72
C ALA A 75 14.33 -22.56 -11.59
N VAL A 76 13.49 -21.67 -12.11
CA VAL A 76 13.92 -20.54 -12.96
C VAL A 76 14.72 -19.50 -12.17
N SER A 77 14.39 -19.29 -10.89
CA SER A 77 15.12 -18.37 -10.01
C SER A 77 16.45 -18.95 -9.52
N SER A 78 16.63 -20.27 -9.59
CA SER A 78 17.81 -20.95 -9.09
C SER A 78 19.00 -20.82 -10.05
N THR A 79 20.08 -20.20 -9.58
CA THR A 79 21.34 -20.13 -10.32
C THR A 79 21.98 -21.50 -10.55
N MET A 80 21.72 -22.48 -9.68
CA MET A 80 22.18 -23.86 -9.85
C MET A 80 21.50 -24.54 -11.02
N PHE A 81 20.21 -24.28 -11.21
CA PHE A 81 19.45 -24.83 -12.33
C PHE A 81 19.91 -24.25 -13.67
N VAL A 82 20.09 -22.92 -13.73
CA VAL A 82 20.60 -22.25 -14.95
C VAL A 82 22.03 -22.70 -15.27
N ALA A 83 22.87 -22.93 -14.26
CA ALA A 83 24.21 -23.46 -14.50
C ALA A 83 24.22 -24.93 -14.93
N SER A 84 23.26 -25.75 -14.49
CA SER A 84 23.10 -27.11 -15.01
C SER A 84 22.77 -27.11 -16.50
N TYR A 85 22.06 -26.08 -16.97
CA TYR A 85 21.80 -25.87 -18.40
C TYR A 85 23.04 -25.34 -19.15
N GLN A 86 23.76 -24.38 -18.57
CA GLN A 86 24.97 -23.78 -19.18
C GLN A 86 26.24 -24.65 -19.05
N GLY A 87 26.20 -25.69 -18.21
CA GLY A 87 27.34 -26.56 -17.87
C GLY A 87 28.34 -25.96 -16.87
N HIS A 88 28.40 -24.64 -16.69
CA HIS A 88 29.32 -23.96 -15.77
C HIS A 88 28.66 -22.76 -15.07
N GLN A 89 29.08 -22.47 -13.84
CA GLN A 89 28.66 -21.26 -13.10
C GLN A 89 29.44 -20.05 -13.62
N THR A 90 28.74 -19.02 -14.09
CA THR A 90 29.35 -17.75 -14.50
C THR A 90 28.64 -16.58 -13.81
N PRO A 91 29.28 -15.41 -13.65
CA PRO A 91 28.59 -14.21 -13.18
C PRO A 91 27.36 -13.84 -14.03
N MET A 92 27.31 -14.24 -15.31
CA MET A 92 26.15 -14.07 -16.20
C MET A 92 24.97 -14.99 -15.84
N THR A 93 25.18 -16.07 -15.09
CA THR A 93 24.14 -17.01 -14.67
C THR A 93 23.10 -16.32 -13.78
N TYR A 94 23.51 -15.38 -12.93
CA TYR A 94 22.59 -14.60 -12.08
C TYR A 94 21.72 -13.62 -12.91
N ALA A 95 22.36 -12.83 -13.79
CA ALA A 95 21.63 -11.92 -14.67
C ALA A 95 20.64 -12.67 -15.58
N MET A 96 21.02 -13.89 -15.98
CA MET A 96 20.19 -14.79 -16.76
C MET A 96 18.99 -15.33 -15.96
N SER A 97 19.18 -15.76 -14.70
CA SER A 97 18.07 -16.22 -13.86
C SER A 97 17.06 -15.11 -13.57
N GLU A 98 17.54 -13.87 -13.33
CA GLU A 98 16.66 -12.71 -13.16
C GLU A 98 15.86 -12.40 -14.43
N LYS A 99 16.53 -12.40 -15.59
CA LYS A 99 15.87 -12.18 -16.88
C LYS A 99 14.85 -13.28 -17.19
N LEU A 100 15.18 -14.55 -16.93
CA LEU A 100 14.25 -15.64 -17.15
C LEU A 100 13.03 -15.54 -16.23
N LEU A 101 13.24 -15.19 -14.95
CA LEU A 101 12.14 -15.00 -14.01
C LEU A 101 11.20 -13.88 -14.48
N ASP A 102 11.76 -12.74 -14.90
CA ASP A 102 11.01 -11.64 -15.48
C ASP A 102 10.19 -12.09 -16.71
N LEU A 103 10.83 -12.80 -17.64
CA LEU A 103 10.15 -13.34 -18.82
C LEU A 103 9.06 -14.33 -18.45
N TYR A 104 9.27 -15.24 -17.49
CA TYR A 104 8.25 -16.19 -17.08
C TYR A 104 7.04 -15.50 -16.44
N LEU A 105 7.25 -14.45 -15.65
CA LEU A 105 6.18 -13.71 -14.98
C LEU A 105 5.41 -12.78 -15.94
N ASN A 106 6.09 -12.18 -16.92
CA ASN A 106 5.55 -11.07 -17.70
C ASN A 106 5.35 -11.34 -19.18
N SER A 107 5.83 -12.47 -19.72
CA SER A 107 5.59 -12.82 -21.12
C SER A 107 4.11 -13.15 -21.35
N PRO A 108 3.43 -12.48 -22.27
CA PRO A 108 2.04 -12.74 -22.57
C PRO A 108 1.87 -13.92 -23.54
N GLU A 109 0.74 -14.63 -23.46
CA GLU A 109 0.38 -15.64 -24.47
C GLU A 109 0.00 -15.01 -25.81
N ARG A 110 0.11 -15.76 -26.90
CA ARG A 110 0.12 -15.22 -28.27
C ARG A 110 -1.23 -14.67 -28.74
N HIS A 111 -2.36 -15.20 -28.27
CA HIS A 111 -3.66 -14.87 -28.84
C HIS A 111 -4.32 -13.65 -28.19
N ASN A 112 -4.39 -13.67 -26.86
CA ASN A 112 -5.09 -12.68 -26.05
C ASN A 112 -4.12 -11.71 -25.36
N TYR A 113 -2.83 -12.00 -25.41
CA TYR A 113 -1.83 -11.30 -24.63
C TYR A 113 -2.07 -11.40 -23.10
N ASP A 114 -2.68 -12.52 -22.67
CA ASP A 114 -2.90 -12.80 -21.26
C ASP A 114 -1.57 -13.27 -20.64
N THR A 115 -1.10 -12.60 -19.59
CA THR A 115 0.05 -13.05 -18.78
C THR A 115 -0.37 -14.19 -17.85
N PRO A 116 0.56 -14.92 -17.21
CA PRO A 116 0.20 -15.94 -16.23
C PRO A 116 -0.70 -15.41 -15.10
N LEU A 117 -0.52 -14.13 -14.73
CA LEU A 117 -1.37 -13.44 -13.75
C LEU A 117 -2.81 -13.26 -14.26
N HIS A 118 -3.01 -12.93 -15.55
CA HIS A 118 -4.34 -12.86 -16.16
C HIS A 118 -5.06 -14.20 -16.11
N LEU A 119 -4.36 -15.30 -16.45
CA LEU A 119 -4.94 -16.65 -16.42
C LEU A 119 -5.30 -17.08 -15.00
N ALA A 120 -4.41 -16.86 -14.03
CA ALA A 120 -4.67 -17.16 -12.62
C ALA A 120 -5.88 -16.38 -12.08
N ALA A 121 -5.98 -15.08 -12.40
CA ALA A 121 -7.10 -14.23 -12.02
C ALA A 121 -8.41 -14.65 -12.71
N GLN A 122 -8.34 -14.98 -14.00
CA GLN A 122 -9.48 -15.42 -14.82
C GLN A 122 -10.11 -16.71 -14.29
N CYS A 123 -9.28 -17.66 -13.83
CA CYS A 123 -9.71 -18.93 -13.23
C CYS A 123 -10.04 -18.82 -11.74
N GLY A 124 -9.70 -17.72 -11.07
CA GLY A 124 -10.01 -17.49 -9.65
C GLY A 124 -9.04 -18.17 -8.68
N TRP A 125 -7.80 -18.45 -9.10
CA TRP A 125 -6.80 -19.11 -8.26
C TRP A 125 -6.10 -18.12 -7.32
N SER A 126 -6.74 -17.79 -6.19
CA SER A 126 -6.23 -16.79 -5.24
C SER A 126 -4.83 -17.10 -4.70
N CYS A 127 -4.50 -18.39 -4.49
CA CYS A 127 -3.17 -18.80 -4.04
C CYS A 127 -2.08 -18.51 -5.09
N ILE A 128 -2.37 -18.73 -6.38
CA ILE A 128 -1.42 -18.48 -7.47
C ILE A 128 -1.27 -16.98 -7.69
N VAL A 129 -2.36 -16.21 -7.65
CA VAL A 129 -2.30 -14.75 -7.72
C VAL A 129 -1.41 -14.19 -6.62
N ARG A 130 -1.59 -14.65 -5.38
CA ARG A 130 -0.74 -14.25 -4.25
C ARG A 130 0.73 -14.62 -4.47
N LEU A 131 1.01 -15.81 -5.01
CA LEU A 131 2.37 -16.24 -5.33
C LEU A 131 3.00 -15.32 -6.38
N LEU A 132 2.34 -15.10 -7.52
CA LEU A 132 2.85 -14.25 -8.60
C LEU A 132 3.08 -12.81 -8.13
N VAL A 133 2.12 -12.23 -7.41
CA VAL A 133 2.22 -10.84 -6.89
C VAL A 133 3.32 -10.70 -5.85
N SER A 134 3.70 -11.77 -5.14
CA SER A 134 4.78 -11.72 -4.16
C SER A 134 6.15 -11.48 -4.79
N TYR A 135 6.33 -11.78 -6.08
CA TYR A 135 7.55 -11.47 -6.81
C TYR A 135 7.57 -9.99 -7.25
N PRO A 136 8.62 -9.22 -6.92
CA PRO A 136 8.70 -7.80 -7.27
C PRO A 136 8.75 -7.58 -8.79
N GLN A 137 9.29 -8.53 -9.55
CA GLN A 137 9.35 -8.50 -11.01
C GLN A 137 7.98 -8.68 -11.68
N CYS A 138 6.94 -9.16 -10.97
CA CYS A 138 5.64 -9.37 -11.59
C CYS A 138 4.96 -8.02 -11.90
N GLU A 139 4.72 -7.76 -13.18
CA GLU A 139 4.11 -6.54 -13.69
C GLU A 139 2.62 -6.77 -14.03
N ILE A 140 1.78 -5.81 -13.64
CA ILE A 140 0.35 -5.83 -13.97
C ILE A 140 0.16 -5.13 -15.33
N LYS A 141 0.27 -5.92 -16.41
CA LYS A 141 0.10 -5.44 -17.80
C LYS A 141 -1.36 -5.51 -18.24
N ARG A 142 -1.69 -4.81 -19.32
CA ARG A 142 -2.97 -4.93 -20.02
C ARG A 142 -2.87 -5.98 -21.12
N ASN A 143 -3.95 -6.74 -21.31
CA ASN A 143 -4.06 -7.70 -22.40
C ASN A 143 -4.46 -7.02 -23.73
N LYS A 144 -4.69 -7.81 -24.79
CA LYS A 144 -5.08 -7.33 -26.13
C LYS A 144 -6.32 -6.44 -26.14
N TRP A 145 -7.25 -6.67 -25.21
CA TRP A 145 -8.49 -5.90 -25.10
C TRP A 145 -8.35 -4.68 -24.18
N GLY A 146 -7.14 -4.39 -23.71
CA GLY A 146 -6.87 -3.27 -22.81
C GLY A 146 -7.33 -3.52 -21.36
N LEU A 147 -7.76 -4.74 -21.04
CA LEU A 147 -8.24 -5.13 -19.72
C LEU A 147 -7.05 -5.49 -18.81
N LEU A 148 -7.18 -5.17 -17.52
CA LEU A 148 -6.24 -5.58 -16.49
C LEU A 148 -6.64 -6.95 -15.91
N PRO A 149 -5.71 -7.69 -15.26
CA PRO A 149 -6.03 -8.95 -14.58
C PRO A 149 -7.19 -8.84 -13.58
N GLN A 150 -7.33 -7.69 -12.93
CA GLN A 150 -8.42 -7.39 -11.98
C GLN A 150 -9.81 -7.33 -12.67
N ASP A 151 -9.87 -6.92 -13.93
CA ASP A 151 -11.14 -6.72 -14.65
C ASP A 151 -11.73 -8.06 -15.11
N ILE A 152 -10.88 -9.09 -15.25
CA ILE A 152 -11.26 -10.43 -15.73
C ILE A 152 -11.38 -11.47 -14.61
N VAL A 153 -11.44 -11.04 -13.34
CA VAL A 153 -11.44 -11.95 -12.18
C VAL A 153 -12.66 -12.86 -12.16
N CYS A 154 -12.39 -14.16 -12.08
CA CYS A 154 -13.39 -15.23 -12.04
C CYS A 154 -14.32 -15.30 -13.26
N VAL A 155 -13.93 -14.77 -14.43
CA VAL A 155 -14.73 -14.88 -15.67
C VAL A 155 -14.84 -16.33 -16.16
N ARG A 156 -13.81 -17.15 -15.92
CA ARG A 156 -13.80 -18.59 -16.28
C ARG A 156 -13.61 -19.50 -15.07
N ALA A 157 -13.87 -18.98 -13.87
CA ALA A 157 -13.73 -19.76 -12.64
C ALA A 157 -14.78 -20.87 -12.59
N THR A 158 -14.38 -22.02 -12.02
CA THR A 158 -15.32 -23.07 -11.65
C THR A 158 -16.26 -22.56 -10.55
N ARG A 159 -17.41 -23.22 -10.38
CA ARG A 159 -18.43 -22.81 -9.38
C ARG A 159 -17.89 -22.75 -7.95
N ALA A 160 -16.84 -23.51 -7.64
CA ALA A 160 -16.13 -23.48 -6.36
C ALA A 160 -15.24 -22.23 -6.19
N ASN A 161 -14.58 -21.76 -7.26
CA ASN A 161 -13.63 -20.66 -7.22
C ASN A 161 -14.25 -19.30 -7.58
N GLY A 162 -15.48 -19.28 -8.12
CA GLY A 162 -16.21 -18.08 -8.52
C GLY A 162 -16.93 -17.35 -7.39
N THR A 163 -16.58 -17.59 -6.12
CA THR A 163 -17.28 -16.94 -5.00
C THR A 163 -16.96 -15.45 -4.92
N ARG A 164 -17.91 -14.66 -4.43
CA ARG A 164 -17.73 -13.20 -4.25
C ARG A 164 -16.55 -12.88 -3.33
N ALA A 165 -16.30 -13.73 -2.33
CA ALA A 165 -15.17 -13.59 -1.42
C ALA A 165 -13.83 -13.76 -2.16
N ILE A 166 -13.68 -14.79 -3.00
CA ILE A 166 -12.45 -15.02 -3.78
C ILE A 166 -12.22 -13.89 -4.80
N ARG A 167 -13.29 -13.40 -5.44
CA ARG A 167 -13.18 -12.24 -6.33
C ARG A 167 -12.65 -11.01 -5.57
N ALA A 168 -13.20 -10.73 -4.38
CA ALA A 168 -12.76 -9.60 -3.56
C ALA A 168 -11.31 -9.75 -3.08
N THR A 169 -10.88 -10.95 -2.67
CA THR A 169 -9.51 -11.18 -2.24
C THR A 169 -8.51 -11.05 -3.38
N ILE A 170 -8.80 -11.61 -4.56
CA ILE A 170 -7.95 -11.48 -5.75
C ILE A 170 -7.85 -10.02 -6.19
N THR A 171 -8.99 -9.33 -6.25
CA THR A 171 -9.02 -7.90 -6.62
C THR A 171 -8.17 -7.08 -5.64
N GLY A 172 -8.32 -7.28 -4.33
CA GLY A 172 -7.52 -6.57 -3.32
C GLY A 172 -6.03 -6.93 -3.30
N MET A 173 -5.64 -8.10 -3.82
CA MET A 173 -4.22 -8.48 -3.99
C MET A 173 -3.58 -7.82 -5.22
N ILE A 174 -4.36 -7.66 -6.29
CA ILE A 174 -3.89 -7.09 -7.57
C ILE A 174 -3.97 -5.56 -7.55
N GLU A 175 -4.97 -4.99 -6.87
CA GLU A 175 -5.06 -3.55 -6.71
C GLU A 175 -3.82 -3.03 -5.96
N ASP A 176 -3.07 -2.16 -6.63
CA ASP A 176 -1.98 -1.45 -5.97
C ASP A 176 -2.54 -0.67 -4.79
N SER A 177 -1.95 -0.89 -3.62
CA SER A 177 -2.19 -0.02 -2.48
C SER A 177 -1.55 1.33 -2.75
N TYR A 178 -2.40 2.35 -2.92
CA TYR A 178 -1.95 3.73 -3.07
C TYR A 178 -1.71 4.36 -1.70
N PHE A 179 -0.69 5.20 -1.66
CA PHE A 179 -0.31 5.99 -0.51
C PHE A 179 -0.26 7.46 -0.92
N VAL A 180 -0.75 8.35 -0.06
CA VAL A 180 -0.68 9.79 -0.27
C VAL A 180 0.34 10.36 0.72
N PRO A 181 1.49 10.89 0.24
CA PRO A 181 2.55 11.42 1.10
C PRO A 181 2.37 12.91 1.36
N LEU A 182 2.81 13.34 2.55
CA LEU A 182 3.13 14.72 2.87
C LEU A 182 4.63 14.91 2.73
N ILE A 183 5.02 15.86 1.89
CA ILE A 183 6.42 16.12 1.56
C ILE A 183 6.82 17.47 2.15
N ARG A 184 7.99 17.49 2.81
CA ARG A 184 8.65 18.71 3.31
C ARG A 184 10.08 18.78 2.81
N THR A 185 10.56 19.99 2.58
CA THR A 185 11.98 20.26 2.37
C THR A 185 12.73 20.22 3.70
N GLU A 186 13.96 19.69 3.73
CA GLU A 186 14.77 19.64 4.95
C GLU A 186 15.02 21.01 5.61
N SER A 187 14.95 22.08 4.81
CA SER A 187 15.16 23.45 5.28
C SER A 187 13.93 24.07 5.95
N ASP A 188 12.76 23.41 5.90
CA ASP A 188 11.44 23.95 6.31
C ASP A 188 11.10 25.36 5.76
N LEU A 189 11.82 25.81 4.72
CA LEU A 189 11.66 27.12 4.08
C LEU A 189 10.46 27.15 3.14
N GLU A 190 10.10 26.00 2.56
CA GLU A 190 8.95 25.87 1.66
C GLU A 190 7.72 25.33 2.40
N PRO A 191 6.50 25.78 2.04
CA PRO A 191 5.30 25.25 2.64
C PRO A 191 5.15 23.75 2.35
N PRO A 192 4.71 22.94 3.32
CA PRO A 192 4.50 21.51 3.13
C PRO A 192 3.49 21.26 2.01
N HIS A 193 3.81 20.36 1.09
CA HIS A 193 2.93 20.04 -0.03
C HIS A 193 2.55 18.56 -0.04
N ILE A 194 1.32 18.29 -0.50
CA ILE A 194 0.78 16.93 -0.58
C ILE A 194 1.14 16.35 -1.95
N GLY A 195 1.94 15.30 -1.94
CA GLY A 195 2.41 14.61 -3.13
C GLY A 195 1.30 13.90 -3.89
N GLU A 196 1.63 13.36 -5.05
CA GLU A 196 0.71 12.52 -5.83
C GLU A 196 0.57 11.14 -5.18
N PRO A 197 -0.60 10.48 -5.33
CA PRO A 197 -0.75 9.09 -4.91
C PRO A 197 0.30 8.21 -5.56
N PHE A 198 1.11 7.54 -4.75
CA PHE A 198 2.14 6.64 -5.23
C PHE A 198 1.84 5.21 -4.77
N THR A 199 2.45 4.23 -5.43
CA THR A 199 2.32 2.82 -5.07
C THR A 199 3.69 2.31 -4.64
N ARG A 200 3.76 1.14 -3.98
CA ARG A 200 5.07 0.55 -3.62
C ARG A 200 5.95 0.31 -4.85
N ARG A 201 5.34 0.05 -6.00
CA ARG A 201 6.01 -0.23 -7.28
C ARG A 201 6.51 1.04 -7.96
N ASN A 202 5.84 2.17 -7.73
CA ASN A 202 6.24 3.47 -8.25
C ASN A 202 6.38 4.44 -7.08
N PRO A 203 7.50 4.41 -6.34
CA PRO A 203 7.74 5.33 -5.23
C PRO A 203 7.72 6.78 -5.73
N PRO A 204 7.38 7.75 -4.88
CA PRO A 204 7.40 9.14 -5.27
C PRO A 204 8.86 9.48 -5.59
N GLY A 205 9.09 10.09 -6.76
CA GLY A 205 10.41 10.55 -7.17
C GLY A 205 10.86 11.72 -6.30
N LEU A 206 11.31 11.41 -5.07
CA LEU A 206 11.83 12.35 -4.08
C LEU A 206 13.25 12.84 -4.43
N MET A 207 13.85 12.27 -5.48
CA MET A 207 15.14 12.69 -6.03
C MET A 207 14.96 13.19 -7.47
N ASP A 208 15.47 14.40 -7.71
CA ASP A 208 15.75 15.05 -9.00
C ASP A 208 14.83 14.71 -10.18
N ARG A 209 13.72 15.45 -10.30
CA ARG A 209 13.11 15.68 -11.63
C ARG A 209 13.78 16.81 -12.41
N THR A 210 14.71 17.53 -11.80
CA THR A 210 15.46 18.66 -12.38
C THR A 210 16.90 18.51 -11.91
N GLY A 211 17.87 18.42 -12.82
CA GLY A 211 19.28 18.15 -12.52
C GLY A 211 20.03 19.24 -11.74
N ASP A 212 19.36 19.90 -10.79
CA ASP A 212 19.91 20.89 -9.87
C ASP A 212 20.34 20.20 -8.58
N LYS A 213 21.63 19.89 -8.50
CA LYS A 213 22.31 19.36 -7.31
C LYS A 213 22.23 20.28 -6.08
N LEU A 214 21.63 21.47 -6.20
CA LEU A 214 21.39 22.44 -5.13
C LEU A 214 19.95 22.46 -4.60
N ALA A 215 19.03 21.68 -5.17
CA ALA A 215 17.65 21.65 -4.69
C ALA A 215 17.60 21.07 -3.26
N PRO A 216 16.83 21.67 -2.34
CA PRO A 216 16.72 21.19 -0.97
C PRO A 216 16.13 19.77 -0.96
N ARG A 217 16.75 18.86 -0.19
CA ARG A 217 16.29 17.47 -0.10
C ARG A 217 14.85 17.43 0.42
N GLN A 218 14.02 16.68 -0.28
CA GLN A 218 12.64 16.44 0.12
C GLN A 218 12.54 15.15 0.94
N ARG A 219 11.80 15.21 2.06
CA ARG A 219 11.49 14.06 2.89
C ARG A 219 9.98 13.88 3.01
N ILE A 220 9.54 12.63 3.07
CA ILE A 220 8.16 12.31 3.47
C ILE A 220 8.08 12.47 4.98
N THR A 221 7.18 13.32 5.49
CA THR A 221 6.95 13.44 6.95
C THR A 221 5.80 12.58 7.42
N ALA A 222 4.80 12.37 6.58
CA ALA A 222 3.68 11.49 6.86
C ALA A 222 3.11 10.90 5.57
N PHE A 223 2.37 9.80 5.69
CA PHE A 223 1.61 9.24 4.58
C PHE A 223 0.34 8.56 5.07
N ALA A 224 -0.68 8.57 4.21
CA ALA A 224 -1.94 7.86 4.42
C ALA A 224 -2.08 6.72 3.40
N GLY A 225 -2.52 5.55 3.85
CA GLY A 225 -2.73 4.35 3.03
C GLY A 225 -2.52 3.10 3.86
N PRO A 226 -2.91 1.91 3.38
CA PRO A 226 -3.25 1.58 2.00
C PRO A 226 -4.67 2.01 1.60
N MET A 227 -4.85 2.47 0.36
CA MET A 227 -6.17 2.78 -0.21
C MET A 227 -6.21 2.56 -1.73
N THR A 228 -7.40 2.51 -2.32
CA THR A 228 -7.56 2.41 -3.78
C THR A 228 -7.15 3.72 -4.48
N HIS A 229 -6.88 3.68 -5.80
CA HIS A 229 -6.52 4.90 -6.55
C HIS A 229 -7.57 6.01 -6.42
N ALA A 230 -8.86 5.65 -6.57
CA ALA A 230 -9.96 6.60 -6.48
C ALA A 230 -10.06 7.22 -5.07
N GLN A 231 -9.91 6.40 -4.02
CA GLN A 231 -9.85 6.89 -2.64
C GLN A 231 -8.64 7.77 -2.41
N ALA A 232 -7.46 7.45 -2.95
CA ALA A 232 -6.25 8.26 -2.81
C ALA A 232 -6.38 9.63 -3.47
N VAL A 233 -6.95 9.70 -4.67
CA VAL A 233 -7.22 10.96 -5.36
C VAL A 233 -8.22 11.81 -4.55
N GLN A 234 -9.27 11.19 -4.00
CA GLN A 234 -10.24 11.89 -3.16
C GLN A 234 -9.61 12.35 -1.85
N PHE A 235 -8.81 11.51 -1.20
CA PHE A 235 -8.09 11.82 0.03
C PHE A 235 -7.15 13.01 -0.17
N ARG A 236 -6.34 12.99 -1.24
CA ARG A 236 -5.49 14.13 -1.63
C ARG A 236 -6.29 15.40 -1.84
N LYS A 237 -7.43 15.35 -2.53
CA LYS A 237 -8.31 16.52 -2.74
C LYS A 237 -8.82 17.08 -1.41
N MET A 238 -9.28 16.21 -0.50
CA MET A 238 -9.75 16.61 0.83
C MET A 238 -8.61 17.22 1.67
N TRP A 239 -7.43 16.61 1.61
CA TRP A 239 -6.28 17.08 2.36
C TRP A 239 -5.70 18.39 1.82
N GLN A 240 -5.75 18.64 0.51
CA GLN A 240 -5.37 19.92 -0.09
C GLN A 240 -6.43 21.01 0.15
N LYS A 241 -7.70 20.67 0.01
CA LYS A 241 -8.83 21.60 0.14
C LYS A 241 -9.92 20.94 1.00
N PRO A 242 -9.94 21.19 2.32
CA PRO A 242 -10.99 20.64 3.18
C PRO A 242 -12.37 21.13 2.70
N PRO A 243 -13.40 20.27 2.79
CA PRO A 243 -14.73 20.56 2.28
C PRO A 243 -15.28 21.85 2.89
N ARG A 244 -15.94 22.66 2.06
CA ARG A 244 -16.60 23.89 2.50
C ARG A 244 -18.02 23.54 2.95
N LEU A 245 -18.47 24.19 4.01
CA LEU A 245 -19.88 24.26 4.33
C LEU A 245 -20.59 25.07 3.25
N ILE A 246 -21.65 24.51 2.69
CA ILE A 246 -22.55 25.16 1.72
C ILE A 246 -23.73 25.72 2.53
N ILE A 247 -24.06 26.99 2.32
CA ILE A 247 -25.19 27.64 3.01
C ILE A 247 -26.48 27.19 2.31
N ILE A 248 -27.40 26.60 3.07
CA ILE A 248 -28.77 26.30 2.67
C ILE A 248 -29.70 27.21 3.48
N ALA A 249 -30.36 28.14 2.79
CA ALA A 249 -31.42 28.91 3.40
C ALA A 249 -32.71 28.07 3.40
N THR A 250 -33.19 27.67 4.58
CA THR A 250 -34.51 27.01 4.69
C THR A 250 -35.58 28.08 4.86
N LYS A 251 -36.50 28.17 3.90
CA LYS A 251 -37.65 29.09 3.97
C LYS A 251 -38.74 28.41 4.79
N LYS A 252 -39.09 28.93 5.97
CA LYS A 252 -40.26 28.44 6.71
C LYS A 252 -41.52 28.76 5.90
N GLN A 253 -42.36 27.76 5.67
CA GLN A 253 -43.75 28.00 5.29
C GLN A 253 -44.50 28.53 6.53
N ASN A 254 -45.18 29.66 6.34
CA ASN A 254 -46.21 30.27 7.18
C ASN A 254 -45.81 30.83 8.56
N THR A 255 -45.51 32.12 8.59
CA THR A 255 -45.97 33.02 9.68
C THR A 255 -46.65 34.25 9.06
N PRO A 256 -47.95 34.50 9.34
CA PRO A 256 -48.66 35.64 8.81
C PRO A 256 -48.56 36.81 9.80
N THR A 257 -47.50 37.62 9.70
CA THR A 257 -47.50 39.05 10.08
C THR A 257 -46.11 39.62 9.89
N GLY A 258 -46.04 40.77 9.23
CA GLY A 258 -44.81 41.40 8.76
C GLY A 258 -43.83 41.74 9.87
N SER A 259 -42.60 41.24 9.71
CA SER A 259 -41.39 41.86 10.23
C SER A 259 -40.28 41.57 9.22
N TRP A 260 -39.73 42.61 8.60
CA TRP A 260 -38.79 42.50 7.48
C TRP A 260 -37.35 42.26 7.89
N TYR A 261 -37.05 42.11 9.19
CA TYR A 261 -35.70 41.80 9.66
C TYR A 261 -35.76 40.97 10.96
N THR A 262 -35.81 39.65 10.85
CA THR A 262 -35.35 38.76 11.93
C THR A 262 -34.65 37.55 11.33
N ASP A 263 -33.39 37.40 11.74
CA ASP A 263 -32.44 36.30 11.55
C ASP A 263 -32.91 35.12 10.68
N HIS A 264 -32.39 35.05 9.45
CA HIS A 264 -32.57 33.88 8.59
C HIS A 264 -31.90 32.68 9.28
N ASN A 265 -32.68 31.64 9.58
CA ASN A 265 -32.17 30.33 10.01
C ASN A 265 -31.37 29.71 8.85
N GLN A 266 -30.11 30.12 8.74
CA GLN A 266 -29.15 29.60 7.77
C GLN A 266 -28.66 28.25 8.30
N SER A 267 -28.97 27.19 7.56
CA SER A 267 -28.46 25.84 7.81
C SER A 267 -27.25 25.61 6.90
N TYR A 268 -26.17 25.07 7.42
CA TYR A 268 -24.92 24.83 6.69
C TYR A 268 -24.77 23.34 6.43
N VAL A 269 -24.62 22.93 5.18
CA VAL A 269 -24.41 21.51 4.84
C VAL A 269 -22.96 21.28 4.45
N CYS A 270 -22.34 20.28 5.08
CA CYS A 270 -21.03 19.82 4.66
C CYS A 270 -21.13 19.14 3.30
N SER A 271 -20.37 19.64 2.32
CA SER A 271 -20.43 19.20 0.92
C SER A 271 -20.07 17.73 0.68
N ILE A 272 -19.52 17.02 1.67
CA ILE A 272 -19.11 15.61 1.55
C ILE A 272 -19.91 14.72 2.51
N SER A 273 -20.03 15.10 3.78
CA SER A 273 -20.73 14.26 4.77
C SER A 273 -22.24 14.44 4.76
N CYS A 274 -22.76 15.43 4.01
CA CYS A 274 -24.17 15.84 3.98
C CYS A 274 -24.75 16.17 5.36
N LYS A 275 -23.91 16.32 6.40
CA LYS A 275 -24.33 16.73 7.74
C LYS A 275 -24.74 18.19 7.71
N ILE A 276 -25.90 18.48 8.29
CA ILE A 276 -26.47 19.81 8.46
C ILE A 276 -25.98 20.37 9.80
N PHE A 277 -25.51 21.60 9.79
CA PHE A 277 -25.03 22.36 10.94
C PHE A 277 -25.81 23.67 11.02
N ASP A 278 -26.15 24.13 12.21
CA ASP A 278 -26.75 25.46 12.39
C ASP A 278 -25.68 26.53 12.67
N LYS A 279 -26.06 27.82 12.71
CA LYS A 279 -25.14 28.94 13.02
C LYS A 279 -24.32 28.73 14.31
N THR A 280 -24.88 28.08 15.32
CA THR A 280 -24.20 27.82 16.61
C THR A 280 -23.15 26.71 16.52
N ASN A 281 -23.37 25.70 15.67
CA ASN A 281 -22.50 24.51 15.58
C ASN A 281 -21.68 24.51 14.27
N MET A 282 -21.72 25.60 13.51
CA MET A 282 -20.97 25.78 12.27
C MET A 282 -19.46 25.65 12.50
N THR A 283 -18.99 26.13 13.65
CA THR A 283 -17.59 26.07 14.07
C THR A 283 -17.12 24.65 14.39
N GLU A 284 -18.03 23.73 14.69
CA GLU A 284 -17.74 22.30 14.92
C GLU A 284 -17.67 21.48 13.63
N SER A 285 -18.10 22.06 12.51
CA SER A 285 -18.05 21.36 11.22
C SER A 285 -16.61 21.01 10.88
N ALA A 286 -16.39 19.76 10.42
CA ALA A 286 -15.07 19.28 10.01
C ALA A 286 -14.39 20.28 9.05
N GLY A 287 -15.13 20.85 8.10
CA GLY A 287 -14.61 21.84 7.16
C GLY A 287 -14.21 23.20 7.76
N TYR A 288 -14.86 23.67 8.81
CA TYR A 288 -14.50 24.92 9.52
C TYR A 288 -13.32 24.68 10.45
N VAL A 289 -13.42 23.64 11.29
CA VAL A 289 -12.36 23.18 12.19
C VAL A 289 -11.04 23.01 11.43
N MET A 290 -11.06 22.30 10.30
CA MET A 290 -9.88 22.08 9.46
C MET A 290 -9.29 23.37 8.85
N ARG A 291 -10.10 24.42 8.62
CA ARG A 291 -9.63 25.69 8.06
C ARG A 291 -9.07 26.62 9.14
N ASP A 292 -9.74 26.68 10.29
CA ASP A 292 -9.28 27.45 11.44
C ASP A 292 -7.94 26.88 11.96
N PHE A 293 -7.82 25.55 12.01
CA PHE A 293 -6.56 24.88 12.35
C PHE A 293 -5.40 25.17 11.39
N ARG A 294 -5.65 25.38 10.09
CA ARG A 294 -4.60 25.78 9.14
C ARG A 294 -4.05 27.17 9.42
N LYS A 295 -4.86 28.07 9.97
CA LYS A 295 -4.47 29.46 10.26
C LYS A 295 -3.66 29.57 11.55
N SER A 296 -3.89 28.71 12.53
CA SER A 296 -3.27 28.82 13.86
C SER A 296 -1.91 28.13 14.00
N ASN A 297 -1.59 27.10 13.21
CA ASN A 297 -0.34 26.33 13.35
C ASN A 297 0.22 25.86 11.99
N LEU A 298 0.95 26.73 11.29
CA LEU A 298 1.43 26.49 9.93
C LEU A 298 2.42 25.31 9.82
N THR A 299 3.20 25.04 10.87
CA THR A 299 4.30 24.07 10.87
C THR A 299 3.91 22.64 11.26
N THR A 300 2.73 22.40 11.81
CA THR A 300 2.27 21.03 12.21
C THR A 300 0.79 20.77 11.91
N GLY A 301 0.09 21.76 11.35
CA GLY A 301 -1.33 21.65 11.05
C GLY A 301 -1.65 20.63 9.95
N MET A 302 -0.73 20.39 9.01
CA MET A 302 -0.97 19.47 7.88
C MET A 302 -1.00 18.01 8.30
N GLU A 303 -0.12 17.58 9.20
CA GLU A 303 -0.08 16.23 9.75
C GLU A 303 -1.28 15.96 10.64
N ARG A 304 -1.65 16.92 11.50
CA ARG A 304 -2.88 16.83 12.33
C ARG A 304 -4.13 16.71 11.47
N LEU A 305 -4.23 17.54 10.43
CA LEU A 305 -5.31 17.50 9.46
C LEU A 305 -5.38 16.16 8.73
N GLY A 306 -4.24 15.68 8.23
CA GLY A 306 -4.16 14.39 7.54
C GLY A 306 -4.57 13.23 8.45
N ARG A 307 -4.11 13.21 9.71
CA ARG A 307 -4.50 12.22 10.73
C ARG A 307 -6.00 12.24 11.00
N GLN A 308 -6.61 13.42 11.12
CA GLN A 308 -8.06 13.53 11.35
C GLN A 308 -8.88 13.06 10.14
N ILE A 309 -8.45 13.38 8.91
CA ILE A 309 -9.11 12.89 7.69
C ILE A 309 -8.95 11.37 7.57
N ALA A 310 -7.75 10.83 7.83
CA ALA A 310 -7.46 9.40 7.77
C ALA A 310 -8.39 8.61 8.71
N ARG A 311 -8.59 9.08 9.94
CA ARG A 311 -9.56 8.50 10.88
C ARG A 311 -11.00 8.57 10.37
N GLY A 312 -11.40 9.71 9.79
CA GLY A 312 -12.76 9.88 9.24
C GLY A 312 -13.07 8.99 8.03
N VAL A 313 -12.04 8.64 7.24
CA VAL A 313 -12.16 7.78 6.04
C VAL A 313 -11.77 6.33 6.36
N ASN A 314 -11.42 6.02 7.62
CA ASN A 314 -10.93 4.72 8.08
C ASN A 314 -9.73 4.19 7.27
N VAL A 315 -8.74 5.06 7.07
CA VAL A 315 -7.48 4.75 6.38
C VAL A 315 -6.34 4.83 7.39
N GLN A 316 -5.37 3.91 7.28
CA GLN A 316 -4.18 3.93 8.12
C GLN A 316 -3.35 5.19 7.88
N TRP A 317 -2.88 5.78 8.98
CA TRP A 317 -2.02 6.95 8.99
C TRP A 317 -0.65 6.56 9.52
N ARG A 318 0.43 7.07 8.93
CA ARG A 318 1.77 6.90 9.49
C ARG A 318 2.54 8.19 9.38
N GLU A 319 3.28 8.49 10.43
CA GLU A 319 4.03 9.72 10.54
C GLU A 319 5.43 9.44 11.07
N TYR A 320 6.41 10.17 10.57
CA TYR A 320 7.76 10.14 11.07
C TYR A 320 7.88 10.92 12.37
N TRP A 321 8.23 10.23 13.45
CA TRP A 321 8.50 10.82 14.74
C TRP A 321 10.02 10.93 14.95
N PRO A 322 10.63 12.13 14.94
CA PRO A 322 12.08 12.29 15.05
C PRO A 322 12.68 11.64 16.30
N PHE A 323 11.98 11.71 17.44
CA PHE A 323 12.45 11.13 18.69
C PHE A 323 12.38 9.59 18.72
N LEU A 324 11.48 8.97 17.93
CA LEU A 324 11.44 7.50 17.76
C LEU A 324 12.25 7.03 16.54
N ARG A 325 12.58 7.95 15.63
CA ARG A 325 13.22 7.67 14.32
C ARG A 325 12.47 6.65 13.46
N VAL A 326 11.15 6.54 13.64
CA VAL A 326 10.28 5.54 13.02
C VAL A 326 9.02 6.19 12.46
N TYR A 327 8.47 5.62 11.37
CA TYR A 327 7.14 5.93 10.87
C TYR A 327 6.08 5.10 11.60
N CYS A 328 5.26 5.73 12.43
CA CYS A 328 4.15 5.07 13.13
C CYS A 328 2.98 6.02 13.39
N ASP A 329 1.81 5.46 13.70
CA ASP A 329 0.76 6.19 14.40
C ASP A 329 0.95 5.97 15.89
N LEU A 330 1.19 7.04 16.66
CA LEU A 330 1.30 6.95 18.12
C LEU A 330 -0.01 6.49 18.78
N ALA A 331 -1.15 6.62 18.09
CA ALA A 331 -2.44 6.17 18.58
C ALA A 331 -2.64 4.64 18.48
N GLU A 332 -1.83 3.95 17.67
CA GLU A 332 -1.89 2.49 17.56
C GLU A 332 -1.12 1.81 18.70
N PRO A 333 -1.49 0.57 19.10
CA PRO A 333 -0.80 -0.16 20.17
C PRO A 333 0.71 -0.27 19.97
N PHE A 334 1.14 -0.46 18.72
CA PHE A 334 2.56 -0.51 18.36
C PHE A 334 3.26 0.84 18.60
N GLY A 335 2.61 1.96 18.27
CA GLY A 335 3.14 3.30 18.50
C GLY A 335 3.21 3.64 19.98
N LEU A 336 2.18 3.30 20.76
CA LEU A 336 2.16 3.47 22.21
C LEU A 336 3.29 2.69 22.89
N GLN A 337 3.54 1.44 22.47
CA GLN A 337 4.61 0.63 23.01
C GLN A 337 6.00 1.24 22.75
N LEU A 338 6.25 1.71 21.52
CA LEU A 338 7.51 2.39 21.20
C LEU A 338 7.68 3.66 22.03
N PHE A 339 6.59 4.40 22.23
CA PHE A 339 6.63 5.63 23.01
C PHE A 339 6.89 5.36 24.50
N GLU A 340 6.26 4.34 25.06
CA GLU A 340 6.50 3.88 26.42
C GLU A 340 7.97 3.49 26.64
N MET A 341 8.55 2.72 25.71
CA MET A 341 9.97 2.34 25.77
C MET A 341 10.89 3.56 25.72
N TYR A 342 10.57 4.55 24.88
CA TYR A 342 11.34 5.80 24.79
C TYR A 342 11.31 6.57 26.12
N LEU A 343 10.14 6.75 26.72
CA LEU A 343 10.01 7.44 28.01
C LEU A 343 10.69 6.66 29.15
N ALA A 344 10.60 5.33 29.15
CA ALA A 344 11.27 4.48 30.14
C ALA A 344 12.80 4.60 30.08
N GLU A 345 13.38 4.66 28.87
CA GLU A 345 14.83 4.88 28.69
C GLU A 345 15.26 6.27 29.18
N ARG A 346 14.42 7.29 28.94
CA ARG A 346 14.68 8.64 29.44
C ARG A 346 14.73 8.72 30.96
N VAL A 347 13.75 8.12 31.64
CA VAL A 347 13.71 8.13 33.11
C VAL A 347 14.93 7.41 33.69
N ARG A 348 15.41 6.33 33.03
CA ARG A 348 16.64 5.62 33.42
C ARG A 348 17.90 6.46 33.26
N THR A 349 17.98 7.28 32.22
CA THR A 349 19.17 8.12 31.93
C THR A 349 19.26 9.36 32.81
N THR A 350 18.15 9.81 33.42
CA THR A 350 18.13 10.94 34.37
C THR A 350 18.27 10.50 35.84
N GLU A 351 19.01 9.43 36.11
CA GLU A 351 19.32 8.91 37.46
C GLU A 351 18.09 8.66 38.39
N GLY A 352 16.91 8.41 37.81
CA GLY A 352 15.72 8.03 38.58
C GLY A 352 14.97 9.18 39.28
N GLU A 353 15.34 10.44 39.04
CA GLU A 353 14.49 11.56 39.47
C GLU A 353 13.20 11.61 38.62
N LEU A 354 12.07 11.28 39.24
CA LEU A 354 10.74 11.38 38.63
C LEU A 354 10.29 12.86 38.57
N SER A 355 10.97 13.66 37.75
CA SER A 355 10.58 15.03 37.45
C SER A 355 9.70 15.08 36.20
N THR A 356 8.87 16.12 36.07
CA THR A 356 8.07 16.35 34.85
C THR A 356 8.93 16.48 33.59
N ASN A 357 10.20 16.88 33.75
CA ASN A 357 11.17 17.02 32.67
C ASN A 357 11.87 15.70 32.31
N SER A 358 12.02 14.75 33.22
CA SER A 358 12.59 13.43 32.89
C SER A 358 11.64 12.61 32.00
N ILE A 359 10.33 12.78 32.21
CA ILE A 359 9.27 12.12 31.43
C ILE A 359 8.92 12.95 30.16
N ALA A 360 9.56 14.09 29.88
CA ALA A 360 9.27 14.91 28.71
C ALA A 360 10.00 14.46 27.43
N ILE A 361 9.36 14.55 26.26
CA ILE A 361 10.06 14.46 24.97
C ILE A 361 11.04 15.65 24.88
N GLY A 362 12.29 15.38 24.51
CA GLY A 362 13.34 16.41 24.44
C GLY A 362 13.84 16.94 25.80
N GLY A 363 13.27 16.53 26.94
CA GLY A 363 13.71 16.93 28.28
C GLY A 363 13.13 18.24 28.79
N ASP A 364 12.25 18.85 28.00
CA ASP A 364 11.45 19.99 28.42
C ASP A 364 9.99 19.72 28.05
N ILE A 365 9.14 19.61 29.08
CA ILE A 365 7.71 19.34 28.95
C ILE A 365 6.96 20.44 28.16
N ARG A 366 7.54 21.65 28.10
CA ARG A 366 6.99 22.79 27.34
C ARG A 366 7.38 22.78 25.86
N SER A 367 8.23 21.86 25.43
CA SER A 367 8.58 21.71 24.01
C SER A 367 7.33 21.48 23.15
N ALA A 368 7.31 22.09 21.96
CA ALA A 368 6.22 21.94 20.99
C ALA A 368 5.98 20.47 20.59
N GLU A 369 7.02 19.63 20.66
CA GLU A 369 6.95 18.20 20.37
C GLU A 369 6.04 17.45 21.35
N ASN A 370 6.04 17.84 22.62
CA ASN A 370 5.19 17.25 23.65
C ASN A 370 3.72 17.54 23.40
N VAL A 371 3.40 18.81 23.11
CA VAL A 371 2.05 19.23 22.73
C VAL A 371 1.62 18.50 21.45
N TYR A 372 2.52 18.37 20.49
CA TYR A 372 2.25 17.72 19.22
C TYR A 372 1.95 16.21 19.36
N ALA A 373 2.74 15.49 20.15
CA ALA A 373 2.51 14.08 20.50
C ALA A 373 1.20 13.91 21.29
N LEU A 374 0.86 14.85 22.19
CA LEU A 374 -0.38 14.79 22.97
C LEU A 374 -1.60 14.82 22.04
N PHE A 375 -1.58 15.68 21.02
CA PHE A 375 -2.65 15.71 20.01
C PHE A 375 -2.74 14.42 19.18
N ALA A 376 -1.65 13.67 19.01
CA ALA A 376 -1.70 12.37 18.32
C ALA A 376 -2.51 11.34 19.10
N ILE A 377 -2.29 11.27 20.42
CA ILE A 377 -2.92 10.28 21.31
C ILE A 377 -4.14 10.81 22.08
N LYS A 378 -4.56 12.07 21.85
CA LYS A 378 -5.67 12.72 22.57
C LYS A 378 -6.97 11.91 22.58
N HIS A 379 -7.25 11.21 21.48
CA HIS A 379 -8.48 10.43 21.29
C HIS A 379 -8.38 8.99 21.79
N VAL A 380 -7.20 8.57 22.26
CA VAL A 380 -6.95 7.20 22.72
C VAL A 380 -6.96 7.17 24.24
N GLU A 381 -7.71 6.23 24.80
CA GLU A 381 -7.63 5.87 26.21
C GLU A 381 -6.34 5.08 26.43
N VAL A 382 -5.44 5.64 27.22
CA VAL A 382 -4.15 5.01 27.53
C VAL A 382 -4.35 4.25 28.82
N ASP A 383 -4.23 2.92 28.76
CA ASP A 383 -4.28 2.08 29.95
C ASP A 383 -2.99 2.25 30.76
N GLY A 384 -3.09 2.85 31.93
CA GLY A 384 -1.95 3.09 32.82
C GLY A 384 -1.33 1.81 33.41
N SER A 385 -2.01 0.67 33.32
CA SER A 385 -1.44 -0.62 33.73
C SER A 385 -0.43 -1.17 32.71
N ILE A 386 -0.64 -0.87 31.44
CA ILE A 386 0.21 -1.30 30.32
C ILE A 386 1.25 -0.23 29.98
N TYR A 387 0.86 1.05 30.06
CA TYR A 387 1.68 2.20 29.65
C TYR A 387 1.81 3.25 30.77
N PRO A 388 2.52 2.94 31.87
CA PRO A 388 2.65 3.82 33.03
C PRO A 388 3.34 5.15 32.71
N TYR A 389 4.42 5.16 31.93
CA TYR A 389 5.18 6.38 31.63
C TYR A 389 4.42 7.31 30.67
N VAL A 390 3.78 6.75 29.63
CA VAL A 390 2.94 7.54 28.71
C VAL A 390 1.74 8.13 29.45
N ASN A 391 1.15 7.40 30.40
CA ASN A 391 0.03 7.93 31.19
C ASN A 391 0.47 9.10 32.09
N LEU A 392 1.59 8.95 32.81
CA LEU A 392 2.17 10.02 33.64
C LEU A 392 2.53 11.26 32.82
N TRP A 393 3.14 11.07 31.66
CA TRP A 393 3.46 12.13 30.70
C TRP A 393 2.20 12.86 30.23
N LYS A 394 1.17 12.10 29.82
CA LYS A 394 -0.10 12.64 29.32
C LYS A 394 -0.77 13.51 30.37
N HIS A 395 -0.85 13.05 31.62
CA HIS A 395 -1.41 13.83 32.73
C HIS A 395 -0.60 15.10 33.01
N SER A 396 0.73 15.01 32.99
CA SER A 396 1.62 16.14 33.27
C SER A 396 1.47 17.26 32.24
N ILE A 397 1.37 16.94 30.94
CA ILE A 397 1.14 17.95 29.90
C ILE A 397 -0.27 18.52 29.98
N GLN A 398 -1.29 17.68 30.19
CA GLN A 398 -2.67 18.15 30.30
C GLN A 398 -2.85 19.12 31.48
N TYR A 399 -2.20 18.85 32.61
CA TYR A 399 -2.17 19.74 33.76
C TYR A 399 -1.53 21.09 33.40
N LEU A 400 -0.36 21.07 32.75
CA LEU A 400 0.31 22.29 32.30
C LEU A 400 -0.54 23.12 31.31
N LEU A 401 -1.22 22.46 30.37
CA LEU A 401 -2.11 23.13 29.42
C LEU A 401 -3.39 23.67 30.06
N SER A 402 -3.79 23.16 31.23
CA SER A 402 -4.94 23.68 31.98
C SER A 402 -4.60 24.89 32.87
N MET A 403 -3.30 25.09 33.14
CA MET A 403 -2.77 26.20 33.93
C MET A 403 -2.31 27.40 33.10
N ALA A 404 -2.15 27.22 31.79
CA ALA A 404 -1.82 28.25 30.81
C ALA A 404 -3.10 28.80 30.18
#